data_AF-A0A9X1YPW7-F1
#
_entry.id   AF-A0A9X1YPW7-F1
#
_cell.length_a   1.000
_cell.length_b   1.000
_cell.length_c   1.000
_cell.angle_alpha   90.00
_cell.angle_beta   90.00
_cell.angle_gamma   90.00
#
_symmetry.space_group_name_H-M   'P 1'
#
loop_
_entity.id
_entity.type
_entity.pdbx_description
1 polymer ?
#
loop_
_entity_poly.entity_id
_entity_poly.type
_entity_poly.pdbx_seq_one_letter_code
_entity_poly.pdbx_strand_id
1 'polypeptide(L)'
;MTQPPYPGQPGTPPPPPDDSEATIMIPKPGGRRAAAQAPMAGQAMTLDASAVLADVEDAAGPVGLNPLVANASVLLNTVPTIRRSLRHADPAGLRDYLLRAITEFETRARAAGATPEHVLISRYALCTVIDEAVANMPWGASPEWVQQSLLVTLHREGFGGEKFFQLLEKAMEDPRRNIDLLELMYVCIALGFEGRYSVIENGRQQLDVVRDRLHNVIRRERGEFERDLSGKWRGVQRVAKPLVRRLSAWIVLAAVALLLFVLYLVFALLLASKSDPVFHQLAAIHSDVGDLKRAPPPPPPPAAPRLKPLLAQEILDGQVDVEEDATSSHVIIHGDKFYDPGSADIKSELVPVINRIAAAINQVPGVVTVSGHTDNQPTRRSLRFPSNYELSLERARGVATLLGQTVQNHAIKAEGLADSKPLAPNTTPEGRARNRRVEITLRTGA
;
A
#
# COMPACT_ATOMS: atom_id res chain seq x y z
N MET A 1 34.43 19.78 -47.51
CA MET A 1 33.18 20.43 -47.94
C MET A 1 32.02 19.59 -47.44
N THR A 2 31.27 20.06 -46.44
CA THR A 2 29.85 19.70 -46.21
C THR A 2 29.37 20.46 -44.97
N GLN A 3 28.51 21.46 -45.19
CA GLN A 3 27.79 22.21 -44.15
C GLN A 3 26.73 21.34 -43.47
N PRO A 4 26.37 21.61 -42.20
CA PRO A 4 25.19 21.01 -41.57
C PRO A 4 23.88 21.69 -42.03
N PRO A 5 22.76 20.96 -42.08
CA PRO A 5 21.47 21.50 -42.54
C PRO A 5 20.71 22.28 -41.44
N TYR A 6 19.97 23.30 -41.90
CA TYR A 6 19.04 24.13 -41.12
C TYR A 6 17.80 23.33 -40.64
N PRO A 7 17.28 23.56 -39.43
CA PRO A 7 15.98 23.04 -38.98
C PRO A 7 14.87 24.06 -39.23
N GLY A 8 13.81 23.66 -39.93
CA GLY A 8 12.62 24.50 -40.11
C GLY A 8 11.53 23.86 -40.96
N GLN A 9 10.66 23.07 -40.34
CA GLN A 9 9.25 22.93 -40.76
C GLN A 9 8.40 22.47 -39.56
N PRO A 10 7.39 23.24 -39.14
CA PRO A 10 6.45 22.83 -38.10
C PRO A 10 5.44 21.82 -38.65
N GLY A 11 5.33 20.66 -37.98
CA GLY A 11 4.31 19.66 -38.25
C GLY A 11 2.90 20.19 -37.96
N THR A 12 1.94 19.71 -38.76
CA THR A 12 0.50 19.98 -38.63
C THR A 12 -0.03 19.60 -37.24
N PRO A 13 -0.84 20.45 -36.58
CA PRO A 13 -1.44 20.12 -35.29
C PRO A 13 -2.52 19.01 -35.44
N PRO A 14 -2.69 18.15 -34.43
CA PRO A 14 -3.74 17.12 -34.43
C PRO A 14 -5.15 17.74 -34.39
N PRO A 15 -6.17 17.06 -34.93
CA PRO A 15 -7.54 17.57 -34.95
C PRO A 15 -8.12 17.71 -33.52
N PRO A 16 -9.05 18.67 -33.30
CA PRO A 16 -9.68 18.88 -32.01
C PRO A 16 -10.57 17.69 -31.60
N PRO A 17 -10.75 17.44 -30.29
CA PRO A 17 -11.62 16.39 -29.77
C PRO A 17 -13.10 16.65 -30.07
N ASP A 18 -13.85 15.56 -30.20
CA ASP A 18 -15.27 15.50 -30.60
C ASP A 18 -16.20 16.06 -29.50
N ASP A 19 -16.87 17.18 -29.78
CA ASP A 19 -17.78 17.92 -28.88
C ASP A 19 -19.19 17.30 -28.84
N SER A 20 -19.31 15.97 -28.68
CA SER A 20 -20.60 15.28 -28.67
C SER A 20 -21.33 15.26 -27.31
N GLU A 21 -20.80 15.91 -26.27
CA GLU A 21 -21.44 16.04 -24.94
C GLU A 21 -21.59 17.49 -24.45
N ALA A 22 -21.88 18.43 -25.36
CA ALA A 22 -22.29 19.78 -24.97
C ALA A 22 -23.72 19.76 -24.37
N THR A 23 -23.85 20.09 -23.08
CA THR A 23 -25.15 20.27 -22.41
C THR A 23 -25.83 21.53 -22.94
N ILE A 24 -26.77 21.36 -23.87
CA ILE A 24 -27.57 22.45 -24.44
C ILE A 24 -28.64 22.88 -23.44
N MET A 25 -28.45 24.03 -22.77
CA MET A 25 -29.51 24.69 -22.03
C MET A 25 -30.45 25.43 -22.99
N ILE A 26 -31.70 24.97 -23.04
CA ILE A 26 -32.78 25.58 -23.84
C ILE A 26 -33.49 26.62 -22.96
N PRO A 27 -33.45 27.93 -23.30
CA PRO A 27 -34.23 28.93 -22.58
C PRO A 27 -35.72 28.81 -22.97
N LYS A 28 -36.60 28.74 -21.97
CA LYS A 28 -38.06 28.82 -22.16
C LYS A 28 -38.47 30.24 -22.58
N PRO A 29 -39.27 30.42 -23.64
CA PRO A 29 -39.82 31.72 -23.99
C PRO A 29 -41.10 31.99 -23.19
N GLY A 30 -41.25 33.20 -22.66
CA GLY A 30 -42.55 33.71 -22.20
C GLY A 30 -42.60 34.19 -20.76
N GLY A 31 -42.01 35.37 -20.50
CA GLY A 31 -42.29 36.19 -19.33
C GLY A 31 -42.29 37.66 -19.74
N ARG A 32 -43.47 38.29 -19.74
CA ARG A 32 -43.68 39.70 -20.12
C ARG A 32 -42.81 40.59 -19.23
N ARG A 33 -41.73 41.17 -19.75
CA ARG A 33 -40.96 42.21 -19.06
C ARG A 33 -41.85 43.44 -18.88
N ALA A 34 -42.04 43.87 -17.62
CA ALA A 34 -42.58 45.19 -17.33
C ALA A 34 -41.68 46.24 -18.00
N ALA A 35 -42.31 47.27 -18.58
CA ALA A 35 -41.63 48.32 -19.32
C ALA A 35 -40.51 48.96 -18.48
N ALA A 36 -39.29 48.92 -19.01
CA ALA A 36 -38.16 49.63 -18.44
C ALA A 36 -38.46 51.13 -18.48
N GLN A 37 -38.45 51.77 -17.31
CA GLN A 37 -38.45 53.23 -17.21
C GLN A 37 -37.17 53.76 -17.89
N ALA A 38 -37.33 54.82 -18.67
CA ALA A 38 -36.25 55.49 -19.38
C ALA A 38 -35.12 55.91 -18.42
N PRO A 39 -33.84 55.87 -18.86
CA PRO A 39 -32.73 56.19 -17.99
C PRO A 39 -32.79 57.68 -17.61
N MET A 40 -32.85 57.96 -16.31
CA MET A 40 -32.67 59.31 -15.80
C MET A 40 -31.29 59.82 -16.21
N ALA A 41 -31.28 61.01 -16.82
CA ALA A 41 -30.07 61.72 -17.17
C ALA A 41 -29.19 61.97 -15.93
N GLY A 42 -27.92 61.58 -16.04
CA GLY A 42 -26.78 62.18 -15.35
C GLY A 42 -26.92 62.48 -13.85
N GLN A 43 -27.04 61.45 -13.01
CA GLN A 43 -26.55 61.60 -11.63
C GLN A 43 -25.04 61.40 -11.66
N ALA A 44 -24.30 62.50 -11.54
CA ALA A 44 -22.91 62.44 -11.13
C ALA A 44 -22.88 61.63 -9.82
N MET A 45 -22.22 60.48 -9.85
CA MET A 45 -22.04 59.63 -8.68
C MET A 45 -21.19 60.43 -7.68
N THR A 46 -21.85 61.21 -6.83
CA THR A 46 -21.23 61.82 -5.66
C THR A 46 -21.01 60.69 -4.67
N LEU A 47 -19.91 59.96 -4.86
CA LEU A 47 -19.36 59.12 -3.81
C LEU A 47 -19.01 60.06 -2.66
N ASP A 48 -19.89 60.10 -1.66
CA ASP A 48 -19.54 60.65 -0.36
C ASP A 48 -18.48 59.71 0.22
N ALA A 49 -17.21 60.05 -0.01
CA ALA A 49 -16.09 59.24 0.45
C ALA A 49 -16.15 59.07 1.97
N SER A 50 -16.76 60.01 2.71
CA SER A 50 -16.96 59.90 4.14
C SER A 50 -17.90 58.74 4.52
N ALA A 51 -18.98 58.52 3.76
CA ALA A 51 -19.95 57.45 4.00
C ALA A 51 -19.40 56.06 3.60
N VAL A 52 -18.66 55.97 2.49
CA VAL A 52 -18.04 54.71 2.04
C VAL A 52 -16.89 54.27 2.96
N LEU A 53 -16.23 55.22 3.63
CA LEU A 53 -15.12 54.94 4.55
C LEU A 53 -15.60 54.62 5.97
N ALA A 54 -16.77 55.12 6.41
CA ALA A 54 -17.36 54.79 7.71
C ALA A 54 -17.73 53.30 7.83
N ASP A 55 -18.19 52.65 6.75
CA ASP A 55 -18.52 51.22 6.75
C ASP A 55 -17.29 50.30 6.92
N VAL A 56 -16.07 50.81 6.72
CA VAL A 56 -14.81 50.06 6.86
C VAL A 56 -14.35 50.00 8.33
N GLU A 57 -14.84 50.89 9.19
CA GLU A 57 -14.41 51.02 10.60
C GLU A 57 -14.94 49.88 11.51
N ASP A 58 -16.06 49.25 11.15
CA ASP A 58 -16.75 48.24 11.98
C ASP A 58 -16.41 46.77 11.66
N ALA A 59 -15.74 46.50 10.54
CA ALA A 59 -15.50 45.13 10.07
C ALA A 59 -14.11 44.60 10.48
N ALA A 60 -14.04 44.07 11.72
CA ALA A 60 -12.91 43.37 12.31
C ALA A 60 -11.66 44.24 12.60
N GLY A 61 -11.10 44.07 13.81
CA GLY A 61 -9.87 44.76 14.22
C GLY A 61 -8.70 44.52 13.24
N PRO A 62 -7.61 45.29 13.37
CA PRO A 62 -6.54 45.33 12.37
C PRO A 62 -6.02 43.91 12.03
N VAL A 63 -6.31 43.45 10.80
CA VAL A 63 -5.87 42.13 10.33
C VAL A 63 -4.58 42.31 9.53
N GLY A 64 -3.46 41.83 10.07
CA GLY A 64 -2.18 41.82 9.37
C GLY A 64 -1.02 41.40 10.26
N LEU A 65 0.01 40.79 9.66
CA LEU A 65 1.22 40.37 10.37
C LEU A 65 2.07 41.57 10.81
N ASN A 66 1.99 42.68 10.09
CA ASN A 66 2.68 43.92 10.40
C ASN A 66 1.75 44.87 11.17
N PRO A 67 2.10 45.25 12.41
CA PRO A 67 1.25 46.10 13.24
C PRO A 67 1.06 47.51 12.67
N LEU A 68 2.05 48.09 12.00
CA LEU A 68 1.93 49.42 11.40
C LEU A 68 1.00 49.40 10.19
N VAL A 69 1.17 48.43 9.28
CA VAL A 69 0.32 48.29 8.09
C VAL A 69 -1.12 47.94 8.47
N ALA A 70 -1.31 47.01 9.41
CA ALA A 70 -2.65 46.60 9.85
C ALA A 70 -3.43 47.78 10.42
N ASN A 71 -2.80 48.58 11.29
CA ASN A 71 -3.42 49.75 11.90
C ASN A 71 -3.55 50.95 10.95
N ALA A 72 -2.77 51.02 9.88
CA ALA A 72 -2.86 52.05 8.86
C ALA A 72 -3.87 51.72 7.75
N SER A 73 -4.52 50.55 7.79
CA SER A 73 -5.40 50.05 6.72
C SER A 73 -6.50 51.02 6.31
N VAL A 74 -7.19 51.65 7.28
CA VAL A 74 -8.22 52.68 7.03
C VAL A 74 -7.62 53.82 6.19
N LEU A 75 -6.50 54.39 6.64
CA LEU A 75 -5.81 55.49 5.97
C LEU A 75 -5.31 55.09 4.57
N LEU A 76 -4.72 53.90 4.42
CA LEU A 76 -4.22 53.40 3.13
C LEU A 76 -5.35 53.16 2.12
N ASN A 77 -6.52 52.68 2.57
CA ASN A 77 -7.69 52.47 1.72
C ASN A 77 -8.34 53.79 1.26
N THR A 78 -8.09 54.91 1.95
CA THR A 78 -8.53 56.23 1.48
C THR A 78 -7.78 56.66 0.21
N VAL A 79 -6.52 56.25 0.03
CA VAL A 79 -5.66 56.71 -1.07
C VAL A 79 -6.23 56.35 -2.46
N PRO A 80 -6.56 55.07 -2.76
CA PRO A 80 -7.20 54.72 -4.03
C PRO A 80 -8.57 55.38 -4.22
N THR A 81 -9.31 55.59 -3.13
CA THR A 81 -10.64 56.22 -3.16
C THR A 81 -10.54 57.68 -3.56
N ILE A 82 -9.66 58.44 -2.91
CA ILE A 82 -9.34 59.84 -3.24
C ILE A 82 -8.93 59.97 -4.70
N ARG A 83 -8.04 59.09 -5.18
CA ARG A 83 -7.55 59.10 -6.57
C ARG A 83 -8.64 58.85 -7.63
N ARG A 84 -9.77 58.28 -7.24
CA ARG A 84 -10.94 58.06 -8.13
C ARG A 84 -11.98 59.17 -8.03
N SER A 85 -11.90 60.03 -7.02
CA SER A 85 -12.86 61.09 -6.74
C SER A 85 -12.51 62.37 -7.51
N LEU A 86 -13.05 62.55 -8.72
CA LEU A 86 -12.81 63.76 -9.52
C LEU A 86 -13.42 65.04 -8.92
N ARG A 87 -14.38 64.90 -8.00
CA ARG A 87 -15.00 65.98 -7.22
C ARG A 87 -15.27 65.47 -5.81
N HIS A 88 -15.18 66.35 -4.81
CA HIS A 88 -15.55 66.05 -3.43
C HIS A 88 -16.48 67.15 -2.91
N ALA A 89 -17.58 66.75 -2.25
CA ALA A 89 -18.60 67.69 -1.79
C ALA A 89 -18.13 68.51 -0.57
N ASP A 90 -17.36 67.89 0.33
CA ASP A 90 -16.86 68.52 1.56
C ASP A 90 -15.38 68.13 1.84
N PRO A 91 -14.40 68.83 1.24
CA PRO A 91 -12.97 68.58 1.51
C PRO A 91 -12.58 68.82 2.97
N ALA A 92 -13.21 69.77 3.67
CA ALA A 92 -12.91 70.08 5.06
C ALA A 92 -13.33 68.92 5.99
N GLY A 93 -14.53 68.38 5.80
CA GLY A 93 -15.00 67.20 6.54
C GLY A 93 -14.13 65.96 6.32
N LEU A 94 -13.66 65.74 5.08
CA LEU A 94 -12.69 64.67 4.78
C LEU A 94 -11.38 64.85 5.56
N ARG A 95 -10.85 66.07 5.61
CA ARG A 95 -9.64 66.35 6.39
C ARG A 95 -9.83 66.07 7.87
N ASP A 96 -10.92 66.54 8.46
CA ASP A 96 -11.21 66.35 9.88
C ASP A 96 -11.41 64.87 10.23
N TYR A 97 -11.97 64.09 9.30
CA TYR A 97 -11.99 62.62 9.41
C TYR A 97 -10.58 62.02 9.37
N LEU A 98 -9.74 62.39 8.40
CA LEU A 98 -8.38 61.86 8.27
C LEU A 98 -7.49 62.20 9.48
N LEU A 99 -7.63 63.40 10.06
CA LEU A 99 -6.91 63.78 11.29
C LEU A 99 -7.32 62.90 12.50
N ARG A 100 -8.61 62.56 12.61
CA ARG A 100 -9.09 61.61 13.63
C ARG A 100 -8.53 60.21 13.38
N ALA A 101 -8.62 59.71 12.14
CA ALA A 101 -8.09 58.42 11.74
C ALA A 101 -6.57 58.29 11.98
N ILE A 102 -5.80 59.37 11.78
CA ILE A 102 -4.36 59.42 12.13
C ILE A 102 -4.16 59.31 13.65
N THR A 103 -4.96 60.01 14.44
CA THR A 103 -4.87 59.95 15.91
C THR A 103 -5.22 58.56 16.43
N GLU A 104 -6.20 57.90 15.82
CA GLU A 104 -6.54 56.51 16.11
C GLU A 104 -5.43 55.55 15.71
N PHE A 105 -4.85 55.71 14.52
CA PHE A 105 -3.68 54.96 14.07
C PHE A 105 -2.54 55.06 15.10
N GLU A 106 -2.19 56.27 15.55
CA GLU A 106 -1.12 56.45 16.55
C GLU A 106 -1.41 55.67 17.83
N THR A 107 -2.65 55.75 18.31
CA THR A 107 -3.07 55.10 19.56
C THR A 107 -3.02 53.58 19.43
N ARG A 108 -3.56 53.02 18.33
CA ARG A 108 -3.58 51.58 18.09
C ARG A 108 -2.19 51.02 17.78
N ALA A 109 -1.36 51.74 17.02
CA ALA A 109 0.01 51.33 16.71
C ALA A 109 0.89 51.26 17.97
N ARG A 110 0.77 52.24 18.88
CA ARG A 110 1.45 52.19 20.18
C ARG A 110 0.96 51.02 21.03
N ALA A 111 -0.36 50.79 21.07
CA ALA A 111 -0.94 49.65 21.80
C ALA A 111 -0.50 48.30 21.24
N ALA A 112 -0.23 48.22 19.93
CA ALA A 112 0.31 47.04 19.25
C ALA A 112 1.84 46.87 19.43
N GLY A 113 2.49 47.71 20.24
CA GLY A 113 3.91 47.59 20.58
C GLY A 113 4.88 48.32 19.64
N ALA A 114 4.39 49.15 18.72
CA ALA A 114 5.26 49.95 17.86
C ALA A 114 6.03 51.01 18.66
N THR A 115 7.30 51.24 18.32
CA THR A 115 8.12 52.24 19.00
C THR A 115 7.62 53.66 18.69
N PRO A 116 7.79 54.65 19.61
CA PRO A 116 7.38 56.03 19.35
C PRO A 116 8.02 56.62 18.08
N GLU A 117 9.27 56.22 17.78
CA GLU A 117 9.98 56.60 16.56
C GLU A 117 9.27 56.06 15.31
N HIS A 118 8.94 54.76 15.28
CA HIS A 118 8.23 54.15 14.15
C HIS A 118 6.84 54.74 13.95
N VAL A 119 6.11 55.02 15.03
CA VAL A 119 4.79 55.66 14.95
C VAL A 119 4.90 57.06 14.34
N LEU A 120 5.89 57.85 14.77
CA LEU A 120 6.13 59.20 14.24
C LEU A 120 6.47 59.18 12.74
N ILE A 121 7.35 58.28 12.31
CA ILE A 121 7.74 58.16 10.89
C ILE A 121 6.57 57.63 10.06
N SER A 122 5.81 56.67 10.58
CA SER A 122 4.62 56.12 9.90
C SER A 122 3.56 57.19 9.70
N ARG A 123 3.29 58.00 10.73
CA ARG A 123 2.37 59.14 10.65
C ARG A 123 2.81 60.13 9.57
N TYR A 124 4.09 60.49 9.57
CA TYR A 124 4.68 61.38 8.56
C TYR A 124 4.46 60.83 7.14
N ALA A 125 4.78 59.55 6.93
CA ALA A 125 4.61 58.85 5.67
C ALA A 125 3.15 58.86 5.20
N LEU A 126 2.21 58.52 6.09
CA LEU A 126 0.78 58.49 5.77
C LEU A 126 0.24 59.89 5.42
N CYS A 127 0.59 60.92 6.18
CA CYS A 127 0.20 62.30 5.86
C CYS A 127 0.70 62.71 4.48
N THR A 128 1.98 62.44 4.20
CA THR A 128 2.61 62.80 2.92
C THR A 128 1.93 62.10 1.74
N VAL A 129 1.62 60.82 1.86
CA VAL A 129 1.01 60.03 0.78
C VAL A 129 -0.43 60.46 0.52
N ILE A 130 -1.20 60.74 1.58
CA ILE A 130 -2.58 61.20 1.46
C ILE A 130 -2.63 62.61 0.89
N ASP A 131 -1.79 63.52 1.38
CA ASP A 131 -1.72 64.89 0.85
C ASP A 131 -1.32 64.90 -0.63
N GLU A 132 -0.37 64.06 -1.07
CA GLU A 132 -0.03 63.90 -2.49
C GLU A 132 -1.20 63.31 -3.29
N ALA A 133 -1.92 62.34 -2.74
CA ALA A 133 -3.09 61.77 -3.41
C ALA A 133 -4.17 62.83 -3.63
N VAL A 134 -4.39 63.71 -2.65
CA VAL A 134 -5.34 64.84 -2.78
C VAL A 134 -4.82 65.89 -3.75
N ALA A 135 -3.54 66.29 -3.65
CA ALA A 135 -2.93 67.30 -4.51
C ALA A 135 -3.00 66.95 -6.01
N ASN A 136 -3.03 65.65 -6.34
CA ASN A 136 -3.20 65.16 -7.70
C ASN A 136 -4.66 65.20 -8.21
N MET A 137 -5.63 65.55 -7.37
CA MET A 137 -7.03 65.67 -7.75
C MET A 137 -7.42 67.11 -8.09
N PRO A 138 -8.37 67.34 -9.02
CA PRO A 138 -8.78 68.70 -9.42
C PRO A 138 -9.25 69.60 -8.27
N TRP A 139 -9.85 69.02 -7.22
CA TRP A 139 -10.33 69.75 -6.04
C TRP A 139 -9.28 69.88 -4.92
N GLY A 140 -8.16 69.16 -5.01
CA GLY A 140 -7.08 69.22 -4.02
C GLY A 140 -6.20 70.46 -4.12
N ALA A 141 -6.24 71.16 -5.26
CA ALA A 141 -5.63 72.49 -5.42
C ALA A 141 -6.41 73.62 -4.72
N SER A 142 -7.44 73.28 -3.93
CA SER A 142 -8.20 74.27 -3.18
C SER A 142 -7.31 74.95 -2.12
N PRO A 143 -7.42 76.28 -1.92
CA PRO A 143 -6.63 77.01 -0.93
C PRO A 143 -6.78 76.44 0.49
N GLU A 144 -7.97 75.92 0.80
CA GLU A 144 -8.29 75.31 2.10
C GLU A 144 -7.43 74.07 2.38
N TRP A 145 -7.26 73.17 1.40
CA TRP A 145 -6.43 71.98 1.58
C TRP A 145 -4.94 72.31 1.59
N VAL A 146 -4.48 73.18 0.68
CA VAL A 146 -3.05 73.53 0.55
C VAL A 146 -2.53 74.23 1.82
N GLN A 147 -3.32 75.11 2.43
CA GLN A 147 -2.90 75.83 3.65
C GLN A 147 -2.99 74.98 4.93
N GLN A 148 -3.87 73.99 4.94
CA GLN A 148 -4.18 73.18 6.12
C GLN A 148 -4.09 71.69 5.79
N SER A 149 -3.06 71.28 5.05
CA SER A 149 -2.85 69.88 4.72
C SER A 149 -2.56 69.05 5.98
N LEU A 150 -2.62 67.72 5.88
CA LEU A 150 -2.37 66.85 7.03
C LEU A 150 -0.93 67.02 7.54
N LEU A 151 0.02 67.11 6.61
CA LEU A 151 1.44 67.29 6.90
C LEU A 151 1.73 68.66 7.52
N VAL A 152 1.12 69.73 7.00
CA VAL A 152 1.25 71.08 7.57
C VAL A 152 0.68 71.11 8.98
N THR A 153 -0.48 70.50 9.19
CA THR A 153 -1.17 70.49 10.49
C THR A 153 -0.41 69.69 11.55
N LEU A 154 0.08 68.49 11.23
CA LEU A 154 0.67 67.58 12.22
C LEU A 154 2.20 67.67 12.33
N HIS A 155 2.87 68.11 11.26
CA HIS A 155 4.33 68.15 11.18
C HIS A 155 4.89 69.54 10.87
N ARG A 156 4.05 70.55 10.61
CA ARG A 156 4.45 71.91 10.23
C ARG A 156 5.36 71.95 9.00
N GLU A 157 5.15 71.01 8.08
CA GLU A 157 5.89 70.89 6.83
C GLU A 157 4.93 70.90 5.64
N GLY A 158 5.27 71.68 4.59
CA GLY A 158 4.42 71.84 3.40
C GLY A 158 4.69 70.83 2.27
N PHE A 159 5.84 70.18 2.27
CA PHE A 159 6.22 69.21 1.22
C PHE A 159 7.05 68.08 1.83
N GLY A 160 6.49 66.87 1.87
CA GLY A 160 7.14 65.71 2.49
C GLY A 160 7.78 64.72 1.52
N GLY A 161 7.64 64.95 0.21
CA GLY A 161 8.05 64.01 -0.83
C GLY A 161 9.53 63.65 -0.80
N GLU A 162 10.42 64.56 -0.38
CA GLU A 162 11.85 64.30 -0.26
C GLU A 162 12.21 63.60 1.06
N LYS A 163 11.71 64.13 2.17
CA LYS A 163 11.98 63.61 3.52
C LYS A 163 11.44 62.19 3.70
N PHE A 164 10.35 61.82 3.03
CA PHE A 164 9.90 60.44 2.96
C PHE A 164 11.02 59.50 2.50
N PHE A 165 11.70 59.81 1.39
CA PHE A 165 12.79 58.96 0.89
C PHE A 165 14.06 59.05 1.73
N GLN A 166 14.34 60.18 2.37
CA GLN A 166 15.43 60.28 3.36
C GLN A 166 15.17 59.37 4.57
N LEU A 167 13.93 59.32 5.07
CA LEU A 167 13.52 58.43 6.15
C LEU A 167 13.55 56.96 5.70
N LEU A 168 13.19 56.67 4.45
CA LEU A 168 13.30 55.34 3.86
C LEU A 168 14.76 54.87 3.83
N GLU A 169 15.65 55.70 3.27
CA GLU A 169 17.08 55.42 3.17
C GLU A 169 17.69 55.17 4.55
N LYS A 170 17.36 56.01 5.54
CA LYS A 170 17.77 55.81 6.94
C LYS A 170 17.22 54.51 7.53
N ALA A 171 15.94 54.20 7.29
CA ALA A 171 15.33 52.96 7.79
C ALA A 171 15.98 51.71 7.18
N MET A 172 16.46 51.80 5.94
CA MET A 172 17.18 50.72 5.25
C MET A 172 18.60 50.46 5.79
N GLU A 173 19.17 51.34 6.62
CA GLU A 173 20.46 51.10 7.29
C GLU A 173 20.38 49.96 8.31
N ASP A 174 19.24 49.81 9.00
CA ASP A 174 18.94 48.70 9.90
C ASP A 174 17.57 48.08 9.56
N PRO A 175 17.50 47.23 8.51
CA PRO A 175 16.24 46.66 8.04
C PRO A 175 15.55 45.78 9.06
N ARG A 176 16.30 45.09 9.93
CA ARG A 176 15.74 44.18 10.94
C ARG A 176 14.93 44.94 11.97
N ARG A 177 15.47 46.04 12.48
CA ARG A 177 14.78 46.89 13.44
C ARG A 177 13.61 47.63 12.82
N ASN A 178 13.71 47.98 11.53
CA ASN A 178 12.73 48.82 10.85
C ASN A 178 11.80 48.06 9.90
N ILE A 179 11.71 46.73 10.00
CA ILE A 179 11.02 45.90 9.01
C ILE A 179 9.55 46.30 8.83
N ASP A 180 8.85 46.57 9.92
CA ASP A 180 7.44 46.95 9.88
C ASP A 180 7.24 48.31 9.20
N LEU A 181 8.18 49.25 9.42
CA LEU A 181 8.16 50.57 8.82
C LEU A 181 8.49 50.50 7.32
N LEU A 182 9.49 49.71 6.94
CA LEU A 182 9.87 49.49 5.55
C LEU A 182 8.72 48.89 4.74
N GLU A 183 7.99 47.94 5.31
CA GLU A 183 6.78 47.37 4.70
C GLU A 183 5.66 48.40 4.53
N LEU A 184 5.41 49.27 5.52
CA LEU A 184 4.45 50.36 5.38
C LEU A 184 4.84 51.31 4.24
N MET A 185 6.11 51.74 4.20
CA MET A 185 6.61 52.62 3.16
C MET A 185 6.59 51.97 1.77
N TYR A 186 6.84 50.65 1.70
CA TYR A 186 6.67 49.87 0.47
C TYR A 186 5.23 49.89 -0.01
N VAL A 187 4.25 49.67 0.88
CA VAL A 187 2.83 49.74 0.54
C VAL A 187 2.46 51.13 0.04
N CYS A 188 2.96 52.20 0.65
CA CYS A 188 2.76 53.57 0.17
C CYS A 188 3.23 53.76 -1.28
N ILE A 189 4.44 53.30 -1.61
CA ILE A 189 4.98 53.36 -2.98
C ILE A 189 4.15 52.48 -3.93
N ALA A 190 3.75 51.28 -3.49
CA ALA A 190 2.95 50.35 -4.30
C ALA A 190 1.53 50.88 -4.58
N LEU A 191 0.95 51.68 -3.68
CA LEU A 191 -0.30 52.42 -3.90
C LEU A 191 -0.13 53.62 -4.84
N GLY A 192 1.11 53.87 -5.30
CA GLY A 192 1.46 54.83 -6.32
C GLY A 192 1.89 56.18 -5.78
N PHE A 193 2.42 56.25 -4.56
CA PHE A 193 3.12 57.44 -4.07
C PHE A 193 4.41 57.67 -4.88
N GLU A 194 4.57 58.86 -5.45
CA GLU A 194 5.73 59.23 -6.27
C GLU A 194 6.71 60.15 -5.52
N GLY A 195 6.23 61.04 -4.65
CA GLY A 195 7.05 61.97 -3.88
C GLY A 195 7.99 62.79 -4.75
N ARG A 196 9.29 62.85 -4.37
CA ARG A 196 10.32 63.57 -5.14
C ARG A 196 10.46 63.09 -6.60
N TYR A 197 10.07 61.86 -6.91
CA TYR A 197 10.21 61.28 -8.25
C TYR A 197 9.12 61.73 -9.24
N SER A 198 8.08 62.42 -8.78
CA SER A 198 7.05 62.99 -9.67
C SER A 198 7.58 64.12 -10.57
N VAL A 199 8.63 64.83 -10.13
CA VAL A 199 9.19 66.00 -10.83
C VAL A 199 10.48 65.67 -11.60
N ILE A 200 11.08 64.51 -11.34
CA ILE A 200 12.39 64.12 -11.92
C ILE A 200 12.20 63.48 -13.30
N GLU A 201 13.08 63.80 -14.25
CA GLU A 201 13.15 63.10 -15.55
C GLU A 201 13.45 61.60 -15.36
N ASN A 202 12.64 60.74 -15.99
CA ASN A 202 12.66 59.28 -15.77
C ASN A 202 12.37 58.87 -14.31
N GLY A 203 11.72 59.74 -13.51
CA GLY A 203 11.47 59.51 -12.10
C GLY A 203 10.67 58.22 -11.81
N ARG A 204 9.70 57.85 -12.65
CA ARG A 204 8.96 56.59 -12.50
C ARG A 204 9.85 55.34 -12.58
N GLN A 205 10.80 55.31 -13.52
CA GLN A 205 11.75 54.21 -13.62
C GLN A 205 12.67 54.15 -12.39
N GLN A 206 13.13 55.30 -11.89
CA GLN A 206 13.91 55.37 -10.66
C GLN A 206 13.10 54.90 -9.44
N LEU A 207 11.82 55.26 -9.37
CA LEU A 207 10.90 54.82 -8.32
C LEU A 207 10.67 53.31 -8.36
N ASP A 208 10.52 52.71 -9.56
CA ASP A 208 10.43 51.26 -9.71
C ASP A 208 11.72 50.57 -9.19
N VAL A 209 12.90 51.12 -9.50
CA VAL A 209 14.17 50.61 -8.96
C VAL A 209 14.22 50.69 -7.43
N VAL A 210 13.74 51.79 -6.84
CA VAL A 210 13.65 51.94 -5.37
C VAL A 210 12.66 50.94 -4.77
N ARG A 211 11.50 50.75 -5.40
CA ARG A 211 10.48 49.78 -4.97
C ARG A 211 11.04 48.36 -5.00
N ASP A 212 11.74 47.98 -6.06
CA ASP A 212 12.32 46.65 -6.21
C ASP A 212 13.47 46.41 -5.21
N ARG A 213 14.31 47.43 -4.97
CA ARG A 213 15.33 47.38 -3.92
C ARG A 213 14.71 47.18 -2.55
N LEU A 214 13.65 47.93 -2.23
CA LEU A 214 12.93 47.82 -0.97
C LEU A 214 12.27 46.45 -0.82
N HIS A 215 11.63 45.93 -1.88
CA HIS A 215 11.06 44.58 -1.91
C HIS A 215 12.10 43.53 -1.55
N ASN A 216 13.29 43.60 -2.15
CA ASN A 216 14.37 42.65 -1.92
C ASN A 216 14.91 42.71 -0.48
N VAL A 217 15.01 43.92 0.11
CA VAL A 217 15.39 44.08 1.51
C VAL A 217 14.35 43.44 2.43
N ILE A 218 13.06 43.71 2.22
CA ILE A 218 11.97 43.12 3.01
C ILE A 218 11.98 41.59 2.89
N ARG A 219 12.10 41.08 1.66
CA ARG A 219 12.20 39.63 1.37
C ARG A 219 13.36 38.97 2.10
N ARG A 220 14.52 39.63 2.14
CA ARG A 220 15.72 39.10 2.80
C ARG A 220 15.53 38.97 4.30
N GLU A 221 14.87 39.92 4.95
CA GLU A 221 14.66 39.88 6.40
C GLU A 221 13.47 39.01 6.84
N ARG A 222 12.36 39.01 6.09
CA ARG A 222 11.19 38.16 6.41
C ARG A 222 11.35 36.71 5.96
N GLY A 223 12.27 36.44 5.03
CA GLY A 223 12.47 35.14 4.41
C GLY A 223 11.50 34.85 3.27
N GLU A 224 11.56 33.62 2.74
CA GLU A 224 10.56 33.16 1.79
C GLU A 224 9.24 32.87 2.50
N PHE A 225 8.16 33.54 2.09
CA PHE A 225 6.83 33.17 2.55
C PHE A 225 6.45 31.80 2.01
N GLU A 226 5.73 31.01 2.80
CA GLU A 226 5.08 29.79 2.33
C GLU A 226 4.11 30.18 1.21
N ARG A 227 4.40 29.74 -0.02
CA ARG A 227 3.59 30.00 -1.23
C ARG A 227 2.19 29.36 -1.17
N ASP A 228 1.94 28.59 -0.13
CA ASP A 228 0.72 27.84 0.04
C ASP A 228 -0.39 28.78 0.51
N LEU A 229 -1.35 29.05 -0.38
CA LEU A 229 -2.49 29.95 -0.18
C LEU A 229 -3.43 29.55 0.99
N SER A 230 -3.22 28.38 1.59
CA SER A 230 -3.96 27.90 2.76
C SER A 230 -2.96 27.33 3.77
N GLY A 231 -2.98 27.86 5.00
CA GLY A 231 -2.21 27.28 6.11
C GLY A 231 -2.60 25.83 6.46
N LYS A 232 -3.70 25.33 5.88
CA LYS A 232 -4.15 23.93 5.98
C LYS A 232 -4.30 23.30 4.58
N TRP A 233 -3.43 23.63 3.64
CA TRP A 233 -3.47 23.05 2.28
C TRP A 233 -3.27 21.54 2.27
N ARG A 234 -2.51 21.01 3.25
CA ARG A 234 -2.39 19.58 3.44
C ARG A 234 -3.71 19.06 3.98
N GLY A 235 -4.55 18.57 3.07
CA GLY A 235 -5.74 17.80 3.42
C GLY A 235 -5.37 16.73 4.44
N VAL A 236 -6.31 16.39 5.34
CA VAL A 236 -6.13 15.41 6.43
C VAL A 236 -5.25 14.29 5.92
N GLN A 237 -3.99 14.25 6.36
CA GLN A 237 -3.09 13.18 5.98
C GLN A 237 -3.80 11.92 6.44
N ARG A 238 -4.32 11.13 5.49
CA ARG A 238 -4.74 9.78 5.78
C ARG A 238 -3.44 9.09 6.11
N VAL A 239 -3.07 9.12 7.40
CA VAL A 239 -2.11 8.19 7.97
C VAL A 239 -2.63 6.86 7.49
N ALA A 240 -1.92 6.26 6.52
CA ALA A 240 -2.30 4.99 5.96
C ALA A 240 -2.45 4.08 7.17
N LYS A 241 -3.68 3.68 7.50
CA LYS A 241 -3.94 2.84 8.67
C LYS A 241 -2.95 1.68 8.53
N PRO A 242 -2.08 1.44 9.52
CA PRO A 242 -1.00 0.47 9.37
C PRO A 242 -1.61 -0.84 8.87
N LEU A 243 -0.99 -1.41 7.83
CA LEU A 243 -1.48 -2.58 7.08
C LEU A 243 -1.82 -3.77 8.00
N VAL A 244 -1.27 -3.76 9.21
CA VAL A 244 -1.57 -4.68 10.32
C VAL A 244 -3.06 -4.75 10.67
N ARG A 245 -3.86 -3.68 10.43
CA ARG A 245 -5.33 -3.71 10.65
C ARG A 245 -6.12 -4.37 9.51
N ARG A 246 -5.45 -4.94 8.51
CA ARG A 246 -6.02 -5.69 7.38
C ARG A 246 -5.51 -7.12 7.27
N LEU A 247 -4.88 -7.67 8.30
CA LEU A 247 -4.75 -9.13 8.38
C LEU A 247 -6.17 -9.69 8.61
N SER A 248 -6.83 -10.02 7.51
CA SER A 248 -8.13 -10.70 7.51
C SER A 248 -8.01 -11.95 8.37
N ALA A 249 -9.02 -12.23 9.21
CA ALA A 249 -9.02 -13.37 10.12
C ALA A 249 -8.67 -14.70 9.42
N TRP A 250 -9.03 -14.82 8.13
CA TRP A 250 -8.70 -15.96 7.28
C TRP A 250 -7.20 -16.18 7.06
N ILE A 251 -6.39 -15.11 7.01
CA ILE A 251 -4.93 -15.23 6.85
C ILE A 251 -4.29 -15.79 8.11
N VAL A 252 -4.73 -15.31 9.28
CA VAL A 252 -4.27 -15.84 10.58
C VAL A 252 -4.68 -17.30 10.72
N LEU A 253 -5.94 -17.62 10.38
CA LEU A 253 -6.43 -19.00 10.42
C LEU A 253 -5.63 -19.92 9.48
N ALA A 254 -5.33 -19.47 8.25
CA ALA A 254 -4.54 -20.22 7.29
C ALA A 254 -3.09 -20.45 7.78
N ALA A 255 -2.46 -19.43 8.39
CA ALA A 255 -1.12 -19.54 8.94
C ALA A 255 -1.06 -20.53 10.11
N VAL A 256 -2.05 -20.51 11.00
CA VAL A 256 -2.16 -21.48 12.12
C VAL A 256 -2.39 -22.90 11.59
N ALA A 257 -3.27 -23.07 10.59
CA ALA A 257 -3.49 -24.37 9.97
C ALA A 257 -2.23 -24.93 9.29
N LEU A 258 -1.48 -24.08 8.58
CA LEU A 258 -0.21 -24.45 7.96
C LEU A 258 0.83 -24.87 9.01
N LEU A 259 0.93 -24.13 10.12
CA LEU A 259 1.82 -24.47 11.23
C LEU A 259 1.49 -25.85 11.82
N LEU A 260 0.21 -26.11 12.10
CA LEU A 260 -0.24 -27.40 12.63
C LEU A 260 0.01 -28.54 11.65
N PHE A 261 -0.19 -28.32 10.35
CA PHE A 261 0.10 -29.32 9.31
C PHE A 261 1.60 -29.66 9.24
N VAL A 262 2.47 -28.65 9.26
CA VAL A 262 3.93 -28.86 9.27
C VAL A 262 4.36 -29.59 10.54
N LEU A 263 3.82 -29.22 11.70
CA LEU A 263 4.11 -29.88 12.96
C LEU A 263 3.68 -31.36 12.94
N TYR A 264 2.47 -31.65 12.46
CA TYR A 264 1.99 -33.01 12.27
C TYR A 264 2.90 -33.81 11.35
N LEU A 265 3.29 -33.26 10.20
CA LEU A 265 4.17 -33.91 9.24
C LEU A 265 5.54 -34.24 9.86
N VAL A 266 6.14 -33.30 10.58
CA VAL A 266 7.42 -33.50 11.27
C VAL A 266 7.29 -34.61 12.31
N PHE A 267 6.24 -34.60 13.14
CA PHE A 267 6.04 -35.66 14.13
C PHE A 267 5.77 -37.02 13.50
N ALA A 268 5.01 -37.08 12.40
CA ALA A 268 4.77 -38.33 11.68
C ALA A 268 6.08 -38.93 11.13
N LEU A 269 6.92 -38.09 10.52
CA LEU A 269 8.23 -38.52 10.00
C LEU A 269 9.19 -38.95 11.12
N LEU A 270 9.24 -38.19 12.22
CA LEU A 270 10.06 -38.56 13.38
C LEU A 270 9.58 -39.86 14.02
N LEU A 271 8.27 -40.07 14.13
CA LEU A 271 7.70 -41.29 14.69
C LEU A 271 8.05 -42.50 13.81
N ALA A 272 7.87 -42.40 12.49
CA ALA A 272 8.23 -43.45 11.54
C ALA A 272 9.71 -43.84 11.66
N SER A 273 10.61 -42.84 11.71
CA SER A 273 12.05 -43.08 11.86
C SER A 273 12.43 -43.79 13.16
N LYS A 274 11.64 -43.61 14.23
CA LYS A 274 11.86 -44.25 15.53
C LYS A 274 11.17 -45.61 15.65
N SER A 275 10.05 -45.83 14.94
CA SER A 275 9.29 -47.08 15.01
C SER A 275 9.94 -48.21 14.21
N ASP A 276 10.52 -47.92 13.04
CA ASP A 276 11.15 -48.94 12.17
C ASP A 276 12.15 -49.85 12.90
N PRO A 277 13.13 -49.35 13.69
CA PRO A 277 14.09 -50.22 14.37
C PRO A 277 13.44 -51.09 15.47
N VAL A 278 12.40 -50.59 16.15
CA VAL A 278 11.67 -51.36 17.17
C VAL A 278 10.91 -52.50 16.51
N PHE A 279 10.31 -52.26 15.34
CA PHE A 279 9.66 -53.32 14.55
C PHE A 279 10.66 -54.37 14.08
N HIS A 280 11.85 -53.97 13.62
CA HIS A 280 12.90 -54.92 13.26
C HIS A 280 13.32 -55.80 14.46
N GLN A 281 13.41 -55.24 15.67
CA GLN A 281 13.71 -56.02 16.88
C GLN A 281 12.57 -56.97 17.25
N LEU A 282 11.32 -56.54 17.15
CA LEU A 282 10.17 -57.39 17.44
C LEU A 282 10.04 -58.55 16.43
N ALA A 283 10.32 -58.27 15.14
CA ALA A 283 10.37 -59.28 14.09
C ALA A 283 11.54 -60.24 14.31
N ALA A 284 12.71 -59.74 14.74
CA ALA A 284 13.86 -60.57 15.08
C ALA A 284 13.56 -61.54 16.23
N ILE A 285 12.83 -61.10 17.27
CA ILE A 285 12.40 -61.97 18.37
C ILE A 285 11.45 -63.08 17.86
N HIS A 286 10.58 -62.79 16.89
CA HIS A 286 9.74 -63.82 16.27
C HIS A 286 10.53 -64.81 15.40
N SER A 287 11.69 -64.43 14.86
CA SER A 287 12.59 -65.35 14.14
C SER A 287 13.57 -66.10 15.05
N ASP A 288 13.85 -65.58 16.25
CA ASP A 288 14.76 -66.19 17.23
C ASP A 288 14.04 -67.12 18.22
N VAL A 289 12.78 -67.48 17.91
CA VAL A 289 12.20 -68.74 18.37
C VAL A 289 12.93 -69.84 17.59
N GLY A 290 14.15 -70.11 18.05
CA GLY A 290 15.25 -70.61 17.24
C GLY A 290 15.04 -71.97 16.59
N ASP A 291 16.13 -72.41 15.94
CA ASP A 291 16.43 -73.74 15.44
C ASP A 291 16.12 -74.86 16.47
N LEU A 292 14.85 -75.07 16.79
CA LEU A 292 14.35 -76.33 17.28
C LEU A 292 14.46 -77.27 16.08
N LYS A 293 15.61 -77.94 15.95
CA LYS A 293 15.73 -79.21 15.23
C LYS A 293 14.62 -80.11 15.74
N ARG A 294 13.46 -80.09 15.07
CA ARG A 294 12.45 -81.13 15.22
C ARG A 294 13.15 -82.44 14.87
N ALA A 295 13.07 -83.41 15.77
CA ALA A 295 13.45 -84.78 15.46
C ALA A 295 12.77 -85.21 14.15
N PRO A 296 13.43 -86.00 13.29
CA PRO A 296 12.84 -86.42 12.03
C PRO A 296 11.48 -87.09 12.32
N PRO A 297 10.40 -86.66 11.64
CA PRO A 297 9.08 -87.21 11.89
C PRO A 297 9.04 -88.71 11.52
N PRO A 298 8.19 -89.51 12.21
CA PRO A 298 7.94 -90.90 11.83
C PRO A 298 7.37 -90.98 10.40
N PRO A 299 7.52 -92.14 9.71
CA PRO A 299 7.17 -92.28 8.31
C PRO A 299 5.70 -91.91 8.01
N PRO A 300 5.41 -91.32 6.84
CA PRO A 300 4.18 -90.57 6.57
C PRO A 300 2.93 -91.47 6.49
N PRO A 301 1.83 -91.14 7.20
CA PRO A 301 0.48 -91.55 6.81
C PRO A 301 -0.02 -90.73 5.59
N PRO A 302 -1.03 -91.24 4.84
CA PRO A 302 -1.25 -90.92 3.43
C PRO A 302 -1.58 -89.45 3.14
N ALA A 303 -1.12 -89.01 1.97
CA ALA A 303 -1.17 -87.64 1.48
C ALA A 303 -2.55 -86.98 1.57
N ALA A 304 -2.65 -85.94 2.39
CA ALA A 304 -3.63 -84.89 2.18
C ALA A 304 -3.41 -84.27 0.77
N PRO A 305 -4.46 -83.76 0.11
CA PRO A 305 -4.32 -83.13 -1.18
C PRO A 305 -3.28 -82.01 -1.10
N ARG A 306 -2.34 -82.03 -2.05
CA ARG A 306 -1.19 -81.11 -2.11
C ARG A 306 -1.51 -79.99 -3.10
N LEU A 307 -0.99 -78.78 -2.86
CA LEU A 307 -1.29 -77.61 -3.71
C LEU A 307 -0.51 -77.65 -5.03
N LYS A 308 0.70 -78.22 -5.04
CA LYS A 308 1.57 -78.32 -6.21
C LYS A 308 0.95 -79.00 -7.43
N PRO A 309 0.25 -80.15 -7.32
CA PRO A 309 -0.46 -80.73 -8.47
C PRO A 309 -1.65 -79.89 -8.92
N LEU A 310 -2.30 -79.14 -8.01
CA LEU A 310 -3.46 -78.31 -8.32
C LEU A 310 -3.08 -76.99 -9.03
N LEU A 311 -1.83 -76.53 -8.85
CA LEU A 311 -1.28 -75.30 -9.43
C LEU A 311 -0.23 -75.57 -10.51
N ALA A 312 -0.20 -76.78 -11.09
CA ALA A 312 0.83 -77.19 -12.04
C ALA A 312 0.89 -76.29 -13.30
N GLN A 313 -0.27 -75.76 -13.72
CA GLN A 313 -0.35 -74.87 -14.88
C GLN A 313 0.28 -73.50 -14.58
N GLU A 314 -0.04 -72.94 -13.41
CA GLU A 314 0.46 -71.63 -12.98
C GLU A 314 1.97 -71.66 -12.66
N ILE A 315 2.50 -72.84 -12.27
CA ILE A 315 3.93 -73.10 -12.14
C ILE A 315 4.61 -73.13 -13.52
N LEU A 316 4.02 -73.81 -14.52
CA LEU A 316 4.54 -73.85 -15.90
C LEU A 316 4.56 -72.46 -16.55
N ASP A 317 3.54 -71.65 -16.27
CA ASP A 317 3.43 -70.27 -16.76
C ASP A 317 4.35 -69.29 -15.99
N GLY A 318 5.11 -69.80 -15.00
CA GLY A 318 6.06 -69.03 -14.19
C GLY A 318 5.42 -67.91 -13.39
N GLN A 319 4.14 -68.08 -13.01
CA GLN A 319 3.36 -67.10 -12.26
C GLN A 319 3.50 -67.30 -10.74
N VAL A 320 3.67 -68.56 -10.32
CA VAL A 320 3.88 -68.94 -8.92
C VAL A 320 4.95 -70.04 -8.81
N ASP A 321 5.71 -70.01 -7.73
CA ASP A 321 6.54 -71.15 -7.32
C ASP A 321 5.88 -71.83 -6.13
N VAL A 322 5.83 -73.16 -6.11
CA VAL A 322 5.24 -73.93 -5.01
C VAL A 322 6.28 -74.84 -4.40
N GLU A 323 6.67 -74.52 -3.17
CA GLU A 323 7.49 -75.35 -2.31
C GLU A 323 6.58 -76.09 -1.33
N GLU A 324 6.82 -77.39 -1.13
CA GLU A 324 6.00 -78.21 -0.24
C GLU A 324 6.88 -78.94 0.75
N ASP A 325 6.54 -78.76 2.03
CA ASP A 325 7.11 -79.48 3.16
C ASP A 325 6.15 -80.57 3.65
N ALA A 326 6.59 -81.34 4.64
CA ALA A 326 5.79 -82.43 5.22
C ALA A 326 4.45 -81.97 5.81
N THR A 327 4.30 -80.69 6.19
CA THR A 327 3.13 -80.14 6.88
C THR A 327 2.63 -78.80 6.32
N SER A 328 3.26 -78.27 5.28
CA SER A 328 2.92 -76.96 4.73
C SER A 328 3.17 -76.88 3.22
N SER A 329 2.33 -76.12 2.54
CA SER A 329 2.54 -75.73 1.15
C SER A 329 2.78 -74.22 1.10
N HIS A 330 3.91 -73.82 0.54
CA HIS A 330 4.37 -72.44 0.41
C HIS A 330 4.25 -72.03 -1.06
N VAL A 331 3.27 -71.17 -1.36
CA VAL A 331 3.07 -70.60 -2.70
C VAL A 331 3.71 -69.22 -2.73
N ILE A 332 4.73 -69.05 -3.56
CA ILE A 332 5.46 -67.79 -3.73
C ILE A 332 4.94 -67.09 -4.98
N ILE A 333 4.36 -65.91 -4.78
CA ILE A 333 3.92 -65.01 -5.85
C ILE A 333 4.98 -63.93 -6.02
N HIS A 334 5.63 -63.90 -7.19
CA HIS A 334 6.66 -62.90 -7.51
C HIS A 334 6.03 -61.52 -7.74
N GLY A 335 6.40 -60.55 -6.91
CA GLY A 335 5.74 -59.25 -6.87
C GLY A 335 5.97 -58.37 -8.10
N ASP A 336 7.09 -58.55 -8.80
CA ASP A 336 7.46 -57.72 -9.96
C ASP A 336 6.52 -57.85 -11.16
N LYS A 337 5.83 -58.98 -11.28
CA LYS A 337 4.84 -59.19 -12.34
C LYS A 337 3.50 -58.55 -12.00
N PHE A 338 3.19 -58.40 -10.72
CA PHE A 338 1.81 -58.16 -10.27
C PHE A 338 1.62 -56.89 -9.43
N TYR A 339 2.70 -56.18 -9.11
CA TYR A 339 2.70 -54.88 -8.45
C TYR A 339 3.65 -53.93 -9.15
N ASP A 340 3.29 -52.65 -9.23
CA ASP A 340 4.25 -51.63 -9.63
C ASP A 340 5.22 -51.30 -8.47
N PRO A 341 6.45 -50.82 -8.76
CA PRO A 341 7.42 -50.45 -7.73
C PRO A 341 6.83 -49.46 -6.72
N GLY A 342 6.88 -49.81 -5.43
CA GLY A 342 6.36 -48.96 -4.33
C GLY A 342 4.84 -48.89 -4.20
N SER A 343 4.06 -49.69 -4.95
CA SER A 343 2.61 -49.76 -4.84
C SER A 343 2.13 -51.06 -4.19
N ALA A 344 1.01 -51.00 -3.47
CA ALA A 344 0.26 -52.17 -2.99
C ALA A 344 -0.94 -52.52 -3.89
N ASP A 345 -1.17 -51.75 -4.95
CA ASP A 345 -2.29 -51.95 -5.86
C ASP A 345 -2.03 -53.19 -6.73
N ILE A 346 -2.98 -54.13 -6.70
CA ILE A 346 -2.90 -55.43 -7.38
C ILE A 346 -3.26 -55.28 -8.86
N LYS A 347 -2.37 -55.72 -9.77
CA LYS A 347 -2.69 -55.78 -11.19
C LYS A 347 -3.82 -56.76 -11.46
N SER A 348 -4.72 -56.43 -12.39
CA SER A 348 -5.87 -57.27 -12.77
C SER A 348 -5.46 -58.68 -13.22
N GLU A 349 -4.26 -58.81 -13.79
CA GLU A 349 -3.66 -60.09 -14.21
C GLU A 349 -3.40 -61.07 -13.05
N LEU A 350 -3.24 -60.58 -11.81
CA LEU A 350 -3.04 -61.44 -10.63
C LEU A 350 -4.35 -62.03 -10.11
N VAL A 351 -5.47 -61.35 -10.30
CA VAL A 351 -6.80 -61.77 -9.82
C VAL A 351 -7.16 -63.20 -10.24
N PRO A 352 -7.05 -63.62 -11.53
CA PRO A 352 -7.35 -64.99 -11.92
C PRO A 352 -6.41 -66.01 -11.26
N VAL A 353 -5.14 -65.66 -11.06
CA VAL A 353 -4.16 -66.53 -10.37
C VAL A 353 -4.54 -66.72 -8.91
N ILE A 354 -4.90 -65.65 -8.20
CA ILE A 354 -5.38 -65.73 -6.82
C ILE A 354 -6.65 -66.57 -6.70
N ASN A 355 -7.59 -66.45 -7.65
CA ASN A 355 -8.81 -67.27 -7.65
C ASN A 355 -8.50 -68.77 -7.85
N ARG A 356 -7.50 -69.10 -8.66
CA ARG A 356 -7.04 -70.49 -8.86
C ARG A 356 -6.37 -71.03 -7.60
N ILE A 357 -5.53 -70.22 -6.94
CA ILE A 357 -4.95 -70.55 -5.63
C ILE A 357 -6.04 -70.75 -4.58
N ALA A 358 -7.05 -69.88 -4.52
CA ALA A 358 -8.18 -70.01 -3.60
C ALA A 358 -8.97 -71.31 -3.84
N ALA A 359 -9.23 -71.67 -5.09
CA ALA A 359 -9.90 -72.91 -5.45
C ALA A 359 -9.08 -74.15 -5.07
N ALA A 360 -7.75 -74.08 -5.17
CA ALA A 360 -6.85 -75.13 -4.71
C ALA A 360 -6.84 -75.24 -3.17
N ILE A 361 -6.78 -74.11 -2.46
CA ILE A 361 -6.84 -74.05 -0.99
C ILE A 361 -8.14 -74.67 -0.45
N ASN A 362 -9.29 -74.45 -1.10
CA ASN A 362 -10.56 -75.05 -0.68
C ASN A 362 -10.57 -76.59 -0.69
N GLN A 363 -9.66 -77.23 -1.43
CA GLN A 363 -9.54 -78.68 -1.48
C GLN A 363 -8.66 -79.25 -0.36
N VAL A 364 -7.93 -78.40 0.37
CA VAL A 364 -6.89 -78.80 1.32
C VAL A 364 -7.15 -78.13 2.68
N PRO A 365 -7.53 -78.87 3.73
CA PRO A 365 -7.85 -78.25 5.03
C PRO A 365 -6.60 -77.69 5.72
N GLY A 366 -6.64 -76.45 6.19
CA GLY A 366 -5.54 -75.86 6.96
C GLY A 366 -5.73 -74.42 7.39
N VAL A 367 -4.66 -73.82 7.91
CA VAL A 367 -4.63 -72.38 8.21
C VAL A 367 -3.81 -71.67 7.13
N VAL A 368 -4.35 -70.59 6.59
CA VAL A 368 -3.72 -69.80 5.53
C VAL A 368 -3.08 -68.56 6.12
N THR A 369 -1.77 -68.41 5.92
CA THR A 369 -1.03 -67.18 6.27
C THR A 369 -0.50 -66.55 4.99
N VAL A 370 -0.84 -65.29 4.77
CA VAL A 370 -0.36 -64.47 3.66
C VAL A 370 0.70 -63.51 4.21
N SER A 371 1.93 -63.68 3.77
CA SER A 371 3.08 -62.90 4.24
C SER A 371 3.65 -62.06 3.10
N GLY A 372 3.66 -60.74 3.28
CA GLY A 372 4.19 -59.81 2.29
C GLY A 372 5.65 -59.49 2.56
N HIS A 373 6.46 -59.45 1.50
CA HIS A 373 7.88 -59.11 1.55
C HIS A 373 8.23 -57.96 0.60
N THR A 374 9.18 -57.14 1.02
CA THR A 374 9.75 -56.03 0.24
C THR A 374 11.27 -56.18 0.15
N ASP A 375 11.90 -55.37 -0.71
CA ASP A 375 13.36 -55.28 -0.74
C ASP A 375 13.87 -54.29 0.32
N ASN A 376 15.19 -54.18 0.43
CA ASN A 376 15.84 -53.26 1.38
C ASN A 376 15.86 -51.79 0.91
N GLN A 377 15.20 -51.44 -0.20
CA GLN A 377 15.12 -50.05 -0.64
C GLN A 377 14.02 -49.33 0.14
N PRO A 378 14.31 -48.21 0.78
CA PRO A 378 13.32 -47.51 1.60
C PRO A 378 12.26 -46.82 0.72
N THR A 379 10.99 -46.85 1.14
CA THR A 379 9.82 -46.25 0.47
C THR A 379 9.79 -44.70 0.48
N ARG A 380 10.95 -44.03 0.44
CA ARG A 380 11.18 -42.58 0.65
C ARG A 380 10.37 -41.61 -0.24
N ARG A 381 9.62 -42.11 -1.24
CA ARG A 381 8.83 -41.29 -2.18
C ARG A 381 7.31 -41.48 -2.08
N SER A 382 6.80 -42.37 -1.22
CA SER A 382 5.36 -42.58 -1.09
C SER A 382 4.81 -41.96 0.20
N LEU A 383 3.97 -40.93 0.05
CA LEU A 383 3.17 -40.39 1.17
C LEU A 383 2.15 -41.42 1.70
N ARG A 384 1.83 -42.46 0.91
CA ARG A 384 0.82 -43.49 1.22
C ARG A 384 1.38 -44.65 2.04
N PHE A 385 2.69 -44.94 1.93
CA PHE A 385 3.35 -46.05 2.64
C PHE A 385 4.61 -45.56 3.38
N PRO A 386 4.46 -45.05 4.62
CA PRO A 386 5.53 -44.54 5.47
C PRO A 386 6.72 -45.49 5.67
N SER A 387 6.51 -46.81 5.63
CA SER A 387 7.57 -47.81 5.80
C SER A 387 7.41 -49.04 4.89
N ASN A 388 8.51 -49.77 4.70
CA ASN A 388 8.53 -51.05 3.98
C ASN A 388 7.65 -52.11 4.63
N TYR A 389 7.49 -52.05 5.96
CA TYR A 389 6.56 -52.89 6.70
C TYR A 389 5.11 -52.63 6.27
N GLU A 390 4.68 -51.37 6.27
CA GLU A 390 3.31 -51.01 5.90
C GLU A 390 2.99 -51.35 4.44
N LEU A 391 3.93 -51.11 3.52
CA LEU A 391 3.80 -51.56 2.13
C LEU A 391 3.65 -53.10 2.02
N SER A 392 4.44 -53.86 2.77
CA SER A 392 4.40 -55.32 2.74
C SER A 392 3.10 -55.88 3.35
N LEU A 393 2.62 -55.26 4.44
CA LEU A 393 1.38 -55.63 5.12
C LEU A 393 0.16 -55.33 4.24
N GLU A 394 0.12 -54.19 3.57
CA GLU A 394 -0.98 -53.81 2.67
C GLU A 394 -1.05 -54.73 1.45
N ARG A 395 0.09 -55.14 0.87
CA ARG A 395 0.13 -56.16 -0.19
C ARG A 395 -0.45 -57.50 0.29
N ALA A 396 -0.01 -57.95 1.47
CA ALA A 396 -0.51 -59.19 2.07
C ALA A 396 -2.02 -59.12 2.36
N ARG A 397 -2.51 -57.98 2.87
CA ARG A 397 -3.95 -57.73 3.09
C ARG A 397 -4.73 -57.77 1.79
N GLY A 398 -4.25 -57.11 0.73
CA GLY A 398 -4.91 -57.13 -0.57
C GLY A 398 -5.08 -58.56 -1.12
N VAL A 399 -4.03 -59.39 -1.05
CA VAL A 399 -4.10 -60.80 -1.45
C VAL A 399 -5.03 -61.60 -0.53
N ALA A 400 -4.96 -61.40 0.79
CA ALA A 400 -5.84 -62.04 1.75
C ALA A 400 -7.32 -61.68 1.52
N THR A 401 -7.62 -60.43 1.19
CA THR A 401 -8.98 -59.97 0.85
C THR A 401 -9.49 -60.66 -0.41
N LEU A 402 -8.67 -60.77 -1.46
CA LEU A 402 -9.05 -61.48 -2.69
C LEU A 402 -9.23 -62.99 -2.45
N LEU A 403 -8.32 -63.62 -1.69
CA LEU A 403 -8.47 -65.03 -1.30
C LEU A 403 -9.76 -65.26 -0.51
N GLY A 404 -10.08 -64.38 0.45
CA GLY A 404 -11.27 -64.47 1.29
C GLY A 404 -12.60 -64.36 0.54
N GLN A 405 -12.60 -63.90 -0.72
CA GLN A 405 -13.82 -63.90 -1.55
C GLN A 405 -14.20 -65.32 -2.02
N THR A 406 -13.22 -66.21 -2.15
CA THR A 406 -13.40 -67.54 -2.75
C THR A 406 -13.10 -68.68 -1.77
N VAL A 407 -12.16 -68.48 -0.84
CA VAL A 407 -11.80 -69.49 0.16
C VAL A 407 -12.90 -69.57 1.23
N GLN A 408 -13.43 -70.77 1.46
CA GLN A 408 -14.44 -71.06 2.47
C GLN A 408 -13.83 -71.89 3.60
N ASN A 409 -14.27 -71.65 4.83
CA ASN A 409 -13.88 -72.45 6.02
C ASN A 409 -12.37 -72.47 6.37
N HIS A 410 -11.59 -71.47 5.93
CA HIS A 410 -10.20 -71.29 6.34
C HIS A 410 -10.02 -69.96 7.07
N ALA A 411 -9.25 -69.95 8.16
CA ALA A 411 -8.79 -68.71 8.76
C ALA A 411 -7.62 -68.15 7.92
N ILE A 412 -7.81 -66.97 7.36
CA ILE A 412 -6.78 -66.25 6.59
C ILE A 412 -6.18 -65.16 7.47
N LYS A 413 -4.87 -65.23 7.70
CA LYS A 413 -4.10 -64.18 8.39
C LYS A 413 -3.21 -63.46 7.40
N ALA A 414 -3.13 -62.13 7.50
CA ALA A 414 -2.19 -61.33 6.72
C ALA A 414 -1.12 -60.71 7.64
N GLU A 415 0.14 -60.79 7.23
CA GLU A 415 1.27 -60.18 7.94
C GLU A 415 2.27 -59.54 6.98
N GLY A 416 2.88 -58.43 7.41
CA GLY A 416 3.95 -57.76 6.68
C GLY A 416 5.30 -58.14 7.29
N LEU A 417 6.23 -58.62 6.48
CA LEU A 417 7.57 -59.02 6.92
C LEU A 417 8.67 -58.07 6.42
N ALA A 418 8.31 -57.01 5.68
CA ALA A 418 9.27 -56.07 5.09
C ALA A 418 10.43 -56.82 4.37
N ASP A 419 11.67 -56.40 4.61
CA ASP A 419 12.91 -57.01 4.10
C ASP A 419 13.55 -58.02 5.08
N SER A 420 12.85 -58.42 6.14
CA SER A 420 13.41 -59.24 7.23
C SER A 420 13.78 -60.68 6.85
N LYS A 421 13.20 -61.22 5.77
CA LYS A 421 13.47 -62.59 5.26
C LYS A 421 13.75 -62.58 3.74
N PRO A 422 14.96 -62.20 3.31
CA PRO A 422 15.31 -62.17 1.88
C PRO A 422 15.55 -63.59 1.34
N LEU A 423 14.98 -63.92 0.17
CA LEU A 423 15.27 -65.17 -0.57
C LEU A 423 16.59 -65.08 -1.34
N ALA A 424 17.00 -63.88 -1.75
CA ALA A 424 18.23 -63.63 -2.47
C ALA A 424 18.96 -62.41 -1.90
N PRO A 425 20.29 -62.28 -2.10
CA PRO A 425 21.02 -61.08 -1.69
C PRO A 425 20.41 -59.82 -2.30
N ASN A 426 20.16 -58.79 -1.47
CA ASN A 426 19.62 -57.50 -1.92
C ASN A 426 20.62 -56.64 -2.74
N THR A 427 21.79 -57.19 -3.07
CA THR A 427 22.89 -56.50 -3.76
C THR A 427 22.60 -56.30 -5.25
N THR A 428 21.94 -57.25 -5.91
CA THR A 428 21.60 -57.17 -7.34
C THR A 428 20.14 -56.75 -7.58
N PRO A 429 19.82 -56.05 -8.69
CA PRO A 429 18.43 -55.77 -9.08
C PRO A 429 17.55 -57.02 -9.14
N GLU A 430 18.11 -58.13 -9.65
CA GLU A 430 17.44 -59.42 -9.78
C GLU A 430 17.18 -60.07 -8.41
N GLY A 431 18.11 -59.91 -7.46
CA GLY A 431 17.93 -60.38 -6.08
C GLY A 431 16.83 -59.60 -5.35
N ARG A 432 16.80 -58.26 -5.53
CA ARG A 432 15.71 -57.41 -5.00
C ARG A 432 14.35 -57.75 -5.59
N ALA A 433 14.30 -58.03 -6.90
CA ALA A 433 13.11 -58.52 -7.59
C ALA A 433 12.50 -59.76 -6.93
N ARG A 434 13.35 -60.75 -6.61
CA ARG A 434 12.92 -61.98 -5.90
C ARG A 434 12.47 -61.71 -4.47
N ASN A 435 13.02 -60.69 -3.81
CA ASN A 435 12.64 -60.35 -2.44
C ASN A 435 11.30 -59.60 -2.36
N ARG A 436 10.87 -58.92 -3.43
CA ARG A 436 9.53 -58.34 -3.56
C ARG A 436 8.54 -59.44 -3.92
N ARG A 437 7.91 -60.05 -2.93
CA ARG A 437 7.00 -61.20 -3.13
C ARG A 437 5.88 -61.23 -2.10
N VAL A 438 4.86 -62.02 -2.40
CA VAL A 438 3.84 -62.40 -1.42
C VAL A 438 3.86 -63.92 -1.31
N GLU A 439 4.01 -64.42 -0.09
CA GLU A 439 3.98 -65.85 0.20
C GLU A 439 2.61 -66.21 0.77
N ILE A 440 2.03 -67.30 0.29
CA ILE A 440 0.83 -67.90 0.86
C ILE A 440 1.24 -69.26 1.43
N THR A 441 1.23 -69.36 2.74
CA THR A 441 1.52 -70.61 3.45
C THR A 441 0.21 -71.24 3.90
N LEU A 442 -0.08 -72.42 3.37
CA LEU A 442 -1.13 -73.29 3.89
C LEU A 442 -0.48 -74.32 4.82
N ARG A 443 -0.85 -74.31 6.11
CA ARG A 443 -0.37 -75.30 7.07
C ARG A 443 -1.46 -76.34 7.33
N THR A 444 -1.22 -77.57 6.90
CA THR A 444 -2.08 -78.74 7.16
C THR A 444 -1.64 -79.36 8.49
N GLY A 445 -2.47 -79.25 9.53
CA GLY A 445 -2.22 -79.83 10.84
C GLY A 445 -2.01 -78.80 11.95
N ALA A 446 -3.00 -78.72 12.84
CA ALA A 446 -2.79 -78.52 14.26
C ALA A 446 -3.11 -79.86 14.94
#